data_AF-A0A4Q3GYH4-F1
#
_entry.id   AF-A0A4Q3GYH4-F1
#
_cell.length_a   1.000
_cell.length_b   1.000
_cell.length_c   1.000
_cell.angle_alpha   90.00
_cell.angle_beta   90.00
_cell.angle_gamma   90.00
#
_symmetry.space_group_name_H-M   'P 1'
#
loop_
_entity.id
_entity.type
_entity.pdbx_description
1 polymer ?
#
loop_
_entity_poly.entity_id
_entity_poly.type
_entity_poly.pdbx_seq_one_letter_code
_entity_poly.pdbx_strand_id
1 'polypeptide(L)'
;MRSGVIAQKLGMTRIYTDAGEHVPVTVLRMEGCQVVAQRTEEKNGYSAVQLGAGVAKVKNVSKASRGSFALAQVEPKAKLAEFRVSADNMLDVGTEIAASHFIAGQLVDVTGTSIGKGFAGAMKRHNFA
;
A
#
# COMPACT_ATOMS: atom_id res chain seq x y z
N MET A 1 -9.46 3.34 13.52
CA MET A 1 -8.95 2.60 12.33
C MET A 1 -7.49 3.00 12.14
N ARG A 2 -6.58 2.03 12.00
CA ARG A 2 -5.14 2.27 11.87
C ARG A 2 -4.75 2.39 10.40
N SER A 3 -3.64 3.09 10.12
CA SER A 3 -3.09 3.14 8.76
C SER A 3 -2.68 1.75 8.25
N GLY A 4 -2.87 1.53 6.96
CA GLY A 4 -2.35 0.37 6.23
C GLY A 4 -0.91 0.60 5.74
N VAL A 5 -0.47 -0.21 4.79
CA VAL A 5 0.82 -0.07 4.12
C VAL A 5 0.67 -0.30 2.62
N ILE A 6 1.61 0.24 1.84
CA ILE A 6 1.74 -0.08 0.42
C ILE A 6 2.89 -1.08 0.28
N ALA A 7 2.60 -2.25 -0.26
CA ALA A 7 3.58 -3.29 -0.50
C ALA A 7 3.53 -3.78 -1.95
N GLN A 8 4.66 -4.27 -2.44
CA GLN A 8 4.79 -4.88 -3.76
C GLN A 8 4.72 -6.40 -3.63
N LYS A 9 3.79 -7.03 -4.36
CA LYS A 9 3.77 -8.48 -4.51
C LYS A 9 5.00 -8.94 -5.30
N LEU A 10 5.88 -9.71 -4.66
CA LEU A 10 7.05 -10.29 -5.32
C LEU A 10 6.75 -11.65 -5.94
N GLY A 11 5.97 -12.48 -5.26
CA GLY A 11 5.72 -13.84 -5.68
C GLY A 11 5.03 -14.67 -4.62
N MET A 12 4.97 -15.97 -4.87
CA MET A 12 4.37 -16.96 -3.98
C MET A 12 5.38 -18.06 -3.71
N THR A 13 5.39 -18.56 -2.48
CA THR A 13 6.18 -19.71 -2.05
C THR A 13 5.35 -20.55 -1.09
N ARG A 14 5.97 -21.56 -0.48
CA ARG A 14 5.38 -22.42 0.53
C ARG A 14 6.24 -22.44 1.78
N ILE A 15 5.59 -22.57 2.93
CA ILE A 15 6.24 -22.85 4.21
C ILE A 15 5.65 -24.15 4.77
N TYR A 16 6.46 -24.86 5.55
CA TYR A 16 6.00 -26.00 6.32
C TYR A 16 5.88 -25.59 7.78
N THR A 17 4.76 -25.92 8.41
CA THR A 17 4.60 -25.74 9.85
C THR A 17 5.37 -26.81 10.61
N ASP A 18 5.57 -26.62 11.91
CA ASP A 18 6.21 -27.62 12.77
C ASP A 18 5.42 -28.95 12.81
N ALA A 19 4.12 -28.91 12.50
CA ALA A 19 3.26 -30.08 12.35
C ALA A 19 3.40 -30.77 10.97
N GLY A 20 4.26 -30.26 10.08
CA GLY A 20 4.48 -30.78 8.73
C GLY A 20 3.43 -30.32 7.70
N GLU A 21 2.55 -29.38 8.05
CA GLU A 21 1.51 -28.92 7.14
C GLU A 21 2.07 -27.98 6.07
N HIS A 22 1.57 -28.12 4.85
CA HIS A 22 1.98 -27.30 3.71
C HIS A 22 1.11 -26.04 3.58
N VAL A 23 1.68 -24.86 3.82
CA VAL A 23 0.95 -23.58 3.76
C VAL A 23 1.47 -22.73 2.59
N PRO A 24 0.62 -22.41 1.58
CA PRO A 24 0.98 -21.49 0.51
C PRO A 24 1.01 -20.04 1.03
N VAL A 25 2.05 -19.29 0.70
CA VAL A 25 2.24 -17.92 1.16
C VAL A 25 2.59 -16.97 0.02
N THR A 26 2.19 -15.71 0.15
CA THR A 26 2.56 -14.63 -0.78
C THR A 26 3.59 -13.72 -0.12
N VAL A 27 4.68 -13.44 -0.82
CA VAL A 27 5.72 -12.51 -0.34
C VAL A 27 5.38 -11.10 -0.79
N LEU A 28 5.17 -10.21 0.19
CA LEU A 28 4.93 -8.78 -0.01
C LEU A 28 6.15 -8.00 0.48
N ARG A 29 6.79 -7.25 -0.43
CA ARG A 29 7.94 -6.39 -0.10
C ARG A 29 7.47 -4.98 0.21
N MET A 30 7.91 -4.45 1.34
CA MET A 30 7.79 -3.04 1.66
C MET A 30 9.09 -2.33 1.28
N GLU A 31 8.99 -1.23 0.55
CA GLU A 31 10.14 -0.45 0.11
C GLU A 31 9.84 1.03 0.36
N GLY A 32 10.43 1.60 1.41
CA GLY A 32 10.34 3.03 1.75
C GLY A 32 8.92 3.56 1.91
N CYS A 33 8.05 2.82 2.62
CA CYS A 33 6.65 3.19 2.85
C CYS A 33 6.57 4.29 3.91
N GLN A 34 6.27 5.51 3.48
CA GLN A 34 6.39 6.71 4.31
C GLN A 34 5.16 7.61 4.18
N VAL A 35 4.80 8.30 5.26
CA VAL A 35 3.72 9.29 5.24
C VAL A 35 4.16 10.52 4.46
N VAL A 36 3.40 10.87 3.43
CA VAL A 36 3.66 12.03 2.55
C VAL A 36 2.77 13.21 2.91
N ALA A 37 1.53 12.95 3.31
CA ALA A 37 0.60 14.00 3.71
C ALA A 37 -0.48 13.46 4.66
N GLN A 38 -1.11 14.37 5.39
CA GLN A 38 -2.29 14.09 6.19
C GLN A 38 -3.52 14.76 5.56
N ARG A 39 -4.67 14.12 5.71
CA ARG A 39 -6.00 14.67 5.41
C ARG A 39 -6.72 14.83 6.73
N THR A 40 -7.21 16.03 6.99
CA THR A 40 -7.94 16.37 8.21
C THR A 40 -9.39 16.71 7.89
N GLU A 41 -10.29 16.52 8.85
CA GLU A 41 -11.71 16.82 8.65
C GLU A 41 -11.96 18.28 8.25
N GLU A 42 -11.26 19.22 8.88
CA GLU A 42 -11.42 20.65 8.59
C GLU A 42 -11.01 21.04 7.15
N LYS A 43 -9.93 20.44 6.62
CA LYS A 43 -9.38 20.81 5.31
C LYS A 43 -9.93 19.96 4.17
N ASN A 44 -10.31 18.71 4.46
CA ASN A 44 -10.62 17.70 3.44
C ASN A 44 -11.99 17.04 3.62
N GLY A 45 -12.66 17.24 4.75
CA GLY A 45 -13.94 16.59 5.08
C GLY A 45 -13.81 15.13 5.56
N TYR A 46 -12.58 14.63 5.76
CA TYR A 46 -12.32 13.29 6.30
C TYR A 46 -10.90 13.18 6.89
N SER A 47 -10.71 12.20 7.77
CA SER A 47 -9.41 11.86 8.36
C SER A 47 -8.73 10.72 7.60
N ALA A 48 -7.53 10.97 7.05
CA ALA A 48 -6.73 9.96 6.36
C ALA A 48 -5.24 10.29 6.36
N VAL A 49 -4.39 9.27 6.20
CA VAL A 49 -2.97 9.45 5.89
C VAL A 49 -2.69 9.05 4.46
N GLN A 50 -1.93 9.90 3.75
CA GLN A 50 -1.42 9.60 2.43
C GLN A 50 -0.03 8.98 2.58
N LEU A 51 0.10 7.72 2.18
CA LEU A 51 1.36 7.01 2.16
C LEU A 51 1.96 7.00 0.76
N GLY A 52 3.28 7.03 0.70
CA GLY A 52 4.04 6.80 -0.51
C GLY A 52 5.02 5.63 -0.34
N ALA A 53 5.20 4.83 -1.39
CA ALA A 53 6.13 3.70 -1.38
C ALA A 53 6.91 3.60 -2.70
N GLY A 54 8.07 2.95 -2.60
CA GLY A 54 9.08 2.83 -3.65
C GLY A 54 9.77 4.16 -3.95
N VAL A 55 10.86 4.10 -4.72
CA VAL A 55 11.62 5.28 -5.14
C VAL A 55 11.32 5.62 -6.59
N ALA A 56 11.01 6.89 -6.86
CA ALA A 56 10.86 7.42 -8.21
C ALA A 56 12.03 8.36 -8.56
N LYS A 57 12.62 8.18 -9.75
CA LYS A 57 13.64 9.11 -10.25
C LYS A 57 13.04 10.50 -10.43
N VAL A 58 13.70 11.54 -9.92
CA VAL A 58 13.23 12.94 -9.94
C VAL A 58 12.77 13.39 -11.32
N LYS A 59 13.48 13.00 -12.39
CA LYS A 59 13.15 13.35 -13.78
C LYS A 59 11.83 12.76 -14.29
N ASN A 60 11.35 11.67 -13.68
CA ASN A 60 10.10 11.00 -14.03
C ASN A 60 8.91 11.54 -13.23
N VAL A 61 9.14 12.49 -12.32
CA VAL A 61 8.10 13.03 -11.42
C VAL A 61 7.70 14.43 -11.87
N SER A 62 6.39 14.67 -11.97
CA SER A 62 5.85 15.97 -12.37
C SER A 62 6.29 17.08 -11.39
N LYS A 63 6.39 18.32 -11.88
CA LYS A 63 6.79 19.48 -11.05
C LYS A 63 5.88 19.66 -9.84
N ALA A 64 4.57 19.48 -10.00
CA ALA A 64 3.60 19.59 -8.91
C ALA A 64 3.85 18.56 -7.81
N SER A 65 4.01 17.28 -8.18
CA SER A 65 4.26 16.21 -7.20
C SER A 65 5.60 16.41 -6.48
N ARG A 66 6.63 16.89 -7.18
CA ARG A 66 7.92 17.25 -6.55
C ARG A 66 7.76 18.33 -5.48
N GLY A 67 6.90 19.33 -5.71
CA GLY A 67 6.58 20.33 -4.71
C GLY A 67 5.96 19.71 -3.45
N SER A 68 5.00 18.80 -3.62
CA SER A 68 4.38 18.09 -2.49
C SER A 68 5.37 17.25 -1.69
N PHE A 69 6.25 16.50 -2.37
CA PHE A 69 7.29 15.72 -1.71
C PHE A 69 8.32 16.59 -0.98
N ALA A 70 8.69 17.73 -1.56
CA ALA A 70 9.61 18.68 -0.94
C ALA A 70 9.01 19.32 0.33
N LEU A 71 7.71 19.67 0.31
CA LEU A 71 6.99 20.18 1.49
C LEU A 71 7.01 19.15 2.63
N ALA A 72 6.84 17.88 2.28
CA ALA A 72 6.86 16.76 3.21
C ALA A 72 8.28 16.32 3.62
N GLN A 73 9.33 16.91 3.03
CA GLN A 73 10.73 16.53 3.22
C GLN A 73 11.01 15.04 2.97
N VAL A 74 10.29 14.44 2.01
CA VAL A 74 10.44 13.03 1.63
C VAL A 74 10.97 12.91 0.21
N GLU A 75 11.66 11.80 -0.07
CA GLU A 75 12.07 11.47 -1.43
C GLU A 75 10.85 11.20 -2.33
N PRO A 76 10.94 11.47 -3.64
CA PRO A 76 9.84 11.19 -4.56
C PRO A 76 9.49 9.70 -4.58
N LYS A 77 8.21 9.40 -4.31
CA LYS A 77 7.71 8.03 -4.21
C LYS A 77 7.09 7.54 -5.51
N ALA A 78 7.20 6.25 -5.79
CA ALA A 78 6.69 5.62 -7.02
C ALA A 78 5.17 5.41 -7.01
N LYS A 79 4.62 5.11 -5.84
CA LYS A 79 3.17 4.95 -5.63
C LYS A 79 2.73 5.79 -4.44
N LEU A 80 1.53 6.34 -4.54
CA LEU A 80 0.81 7.03 -3.48
C LEU A 80 -0.55 6.36 -3.29
N ALA A 81 -0.98 6.23 -2.04
CA ALA A 81 -2.33 5.78 -1.69
C ALA A 81 -2.77 6.44 -0.38
N GLU A 82 -4.07 6.63 -0.21
CA GLU A 82 -4.64 7.17 1.03
C GLU A 82 -5.30 6.04 1.83
N PHE A 83 -5.07 6.05 3.14
CA PHE A 83 -5.70 5.15 4.09
C PHE A 83 -6.51 5.99 5.07
N ARG A 84 -7.82 5.69 5.17
CA ARG A 84 -8.67 6.32 6.17
C ARG A 84 -8.24 5.87 7.56
N VAL A 85 -8.11 6.83 8.47
CA VAL A 85 -7.72 6.58 9.86
C VAL A 85 -8.64 7.36 10.79
N SER A 86 -8.75 6.92 12.03
CA SER A 86 -9.37 7.78 13.06
C SER A 86 -8.40 8.90 13.42
N ALA A 87 -8.92 10.03 13.91
CA ALA A 87 -8.12 11.19 14.29
C ALA A 87 -6.98 10.82 15.27
N ASP A 88 -7.24 9.91 16.22
CA ASP A 88 -6.26 9.45 17.21
C ASP A 88 -5.13 8.59 16.62
N ASN A 89 -5.29 8.09 15.39
CA ASN A 89 -4.32 7.23 14.71
C ASN A 89 -3.65 7.95 13.53
N MET A 90 -3.63 9.28 13.56
CA MET A 90 -2.92 10.08 12.58
C MET A 90 -1.40 9.92 12.80
N LEU A 91 -0.67 9.69 11.71
CA LEU A 91 0.79 9.55 11.73
C LEU A 91 1.43 10.79 11.15
N ASP A 92 2.52 11.25 11.74
CA ASP A 92 3.24 12.44 11.30
C ASP A 92 3.81 12.30 9.88
N VAL A 93 3.85 13.42 9.16
CA VAL A 93 4.46 13.47 7.84
C VAL A 93 5.95 13.15 7.96
N GLY A 94 6.45 12.28 7.08
CA GLY A 94 7.82 11.79 7.11
C GLY A 94 8.01 10.52 7.94
N THR A 95 7.03 10.07 8.73
CA THR A 95 7.14 8.79 9.45
C THR A 95 7.20 7.62 8.47
N GLU A 96 8.19 6.75 8.63
CA GLU A 96 8.32 5.50 7.89
C GLU A 96 7.61 4.35 8.62
N ILE A 97 6.87 3.54 7.87
CA ILE A 97 6.16 2.37 8.38
C ILE A 97 6.89 1.11 7.91
N ALA A 98 7.32 0.29 8.87
CA ALA A 98 8.00 -0.98 8.63
C ALA A 98 7.03 -2.18 8.73
N ALA A 99 7.50 -3.36 8.32
CA ALA A 99 6.73 -4.60 8.41
C ALA A 99 6.35 -4.98 9.86
N SER A 100 7.12 -4.51 10.85
CA SER A 100 6.83 -4.65 12.29
C SER A 100 5.54 -3.94 12.73
N HIS A 101 4.94 -3.12 11.87
CA HIS A 101 3.59 -2.60 12.07
C HIS A 101 2.54 -3.70 12.20
N PHE A 102 2.80 -4.89 11.65
CA PHE A 102 1.93 -6.06 11.76
C PHE A 102 2.48 -7.05 12.77
N ILE A 103 1.55 -7.73 13.47
CA ILE A 103 1.88 -8.80 14.41
C ILE A 103 1.59 -10.14 13.73
N ALA A 104 2.46 -11.13 13.93
CA ALA A 104 2.25 -12.46 13.41
C ALA A 104 0.92 -13.06 13.92
N GLY A 105 0.15 -13.68 13.02
CA GLY A 105 -1.19 -14.21 13.32
C GLY A 105 -2.33 -13.20 13.16
N GLN A 106 -2.03 -11.91 12.97
CA GLN A 106 -3.05 -10.90 12.66
C GLN A 106 -3.66 -11.15 11.27
N LEU A 107 -4.99 -11.11 11.19
CA LEU A 107 -5.70 -11.08 9.92
C LEU A 107 -5.64 -9.68 9.29
N VAL A 108 -5.46 -9.63 7.98
CA VAL A 108 -5.28 -8.38 7.23
C VAL A 108 -6.16 -8.36 5.99
N ASP A 109 -6.66 -7.18 5.65
CA ASP A 109 -7.35 -6.91 4.40
C ASP A 109 -6.35 -6.47 3.32
N VAL A 110 -6.45 -7.07 2.13
CA VAL A 110 -5.54 -6.78 1.01
C VAL A 110 -6.35 -6.31 -0.20
N THR A 111 -5.97 -5.16 -0.73
CA THR A 111 -6.53 -4.62 -1.99
C THR A 111 -5.42 -4.50 -3.03
N GLY A 112 -5.73 -4.87 -4.28
CA GLY A 112 -4.81 -4.72 -5.39
C GLY A 112 -5.51 -4.84 -6.73
N THR A 113 -4.88 -4.35 -7.78
CA THR A 113 -5.38 -4.51 -9.15
C THR A 113 -5.16 -5.96 -9.60
N SER A 114 -6.24 -6.64 -10.00
CA SER A 114 -6.17 -8.00 -10.54
C SER A 114 -5.51 -8.03 -11.92
N ILE A 115 -5.02 -9.20 -12.33
CA ILE A 115 -4.38 -9.37 -13.64
C ILE A 115 -5.46 -9.28 -14.73
N GLY A 116 -5.39 -8.21 -15.53
CA GLY A 116 -6.24 -8.02 -16.70
C GLY A 116 -6.10 -9.18 -17.70
N LYS A 117 -7.21 -9.61 -18.28
CA LYS A 117 -7.25 -10.69 -19.29
C LYS A 117 -7.58 -10.19 -20.71
N GLY A 118 -7.57 -8.87 -20.93
CA GLY A 118 -7.99 -8.24 -22.18
C GLY A 118 -9.50 -8.38 -22.43
N PHE A 119 -9.91 -8.33 -23.70
CA PHE A 119 -11.27 -8.69 -24.09
C PHE A 119 -11.51 -10.18 -23.80
N ALA A 120 -12.51 -10.49 -22.98
CA ALA A 120 -12.88 -11.85 -22.61
C ALA A 120 -14.31 -12.14 -23.10
N GLY A 121 -14.48 -13.22 -23.87
CA GLY A 121 -15.79 -13.68 -24.32
C GLY A 121 -16.70 -14.13 -23.18
N ALA A 122 -17.99 -14.31 -23.46
CA ALA A 122 -19.03 -14.56 -22.45
C ALA A 122 -18.76 -15.79 -21.58
N MET A 123 -18.28 -16.89 -22.16
CA MET A 123 -17.90 -18.10 -21.43
C MET A 123 -16.81 -17.81 -20.38
N LYS A 124 -15.74 -17.11 -20.77
CA LYS A 124 -14.61 -16.82 -19.87
C LYS A 124 -14.93 -15.76 -18.82
N ARG A 125 -15.78 -14.78 -19.15
CA ARG A 125 -16.09 -13.65 -18.26
C ARG A 125 -17.22 -13.97 -17.27
N HIS A 126 -18.17 -14.79 -17.69
CA HIS A 126 -19.42 -15.01 -16.96
C HIS A 126 -19.76 -16.47 -16.72
N ASN A 127 -18.94 -17.43 -17.20
CA ASN A 127 -19.19 -18.87 -17.09
C ASN A 127 -20.59 -19.26 -17.61
N PHE A 128 -21.01 -18.68 -18.76
CA PHE A 128 -22.23 -19.12 -19.43
C PHE A 128 -22.11 -20.59 -19.87
N ALA A 129 -23.24 -21.26 -20.02
CA ALA A 129 -23.35 -22.66 -20.43
C ALA A 129 -23.57 -22.77 -21.95
#